data_AF-A0A645F9F1-F1
#
_entry.id   AF-A0A645F9F1-F1
#
_cell.length_a   1.000
_cell.length_b   1.000
_cell.length_c   1.000
_cell.angle_alpha   90.00
_cell.angle_beta   90.00
_cell.angle_gamma   90.00
#
_symmetry.space_group_name_H-M   'P 1'
#
loop_
_entity.id
_entity.type
_entity.pdbx_description
1 polymer ?
#
loop_
_entity_poly.entity_id
_entity_poly.type
_entity_poly.pdbx_seq_one_letter_code
_entity_poly.pdbx_strand_id
1 'polypeptide(L)' 'MDRQPLSVDYKTSAGLVFELAMKRCADHIYDDIIVTKNEVYHGVVSIKDLVSRSRVVL' A
#
# COMPACT_ATOMS: atom_id res chain seq x y z
N MET A 1 9.08 -10.33 8.82
CA MET A 1 8.95 -8.86 8.88
C MET A 1 9.85 -8.27 7.83
N ASP A 2 9.27 -7.62 6.82
CA ASP A 2 10.04 -6.85 5.84
C ASP A 2 10.84 -5.76 6.58
N ARG A 3 12.13 -5.64 6.25
CA ARG A 3 13.03 -4.66 6.87
C ARG A 3 12.93 -3.29 6.20
N GLN A 4 12.20 -3.17 5.09
CA GLN A 4 12.03 -1.93 4.33
C GLN A 4 10.56 -1.72 3.95
N PRO A 5 9.63 -1.61 4.92
CA PRO A 5 8.20 -1.52 4.62
C PRO A 5 7.90 -0.37 3.65
N LEU A 6 6.92 -0.58 2.76
CA LEU A 6 6.44 0.50 1.90
C LEU A 6 5.70 1.52 2.76
N SER A 7 6.18 2.77 2.75
CA SER A 7 5.53 3.90 3.41
C SER A 7 5.10 4.93 2.37
N VAL A 8 3.86 5.43 2.46
CA VAL A 8 3.28 6.38 1.51
C VAL A 8 2.55 7.51 2.23
N ASP A 9 2.49 8.69 1.61
CA ASP A 9 1.69 9.81 2.13
C ASP A 9 0.18 9.52 1.95
N TYR A 10 -0.63 9.98 2.89
CA TYR A 10 -2.09 9.85 2.92
C TYR A 10 -2.78 10.36 1.65
N LYS A 11 -2.21 11.34 0.97
CA LYS A 11 -2.77 11.90 -0.27
C LYS A 11 -2.41 11.06 -1.51
N THR A 12 -1.56 10.05 -1.37
CA THR A 12 -1.20 9.14 -2.48
C THR A 12 -2.42 8.35 -2.91
N SER A 13 -2.73 8.35 -4.21
CA SER A 13 -3.91 7.65 -4.72
C SER A 13 -3.74 6.13 -4.58
N ALA A 14 -4.84 5.43 -4.31
CA ALA A 14 -4.84 3.97 -4.15
C ALA A 14 -4.25 3.24 -5.37
N GLY A 15 -4.50 3.72 -6.59
CA GLY A 15 -3.93 3.16 -7.82
C GLY A 15 -2.40 3.26 -7.86
N LEU A 16 -1.84 4.42 -7.49
CA LEU A 16 -0.39 4.58 -7.43
C LEU A 16 0.23 3.75 -6.29
N VAL A 17 -0.43 3.68 -5.13
CA VAL A 17 0.00 2.79 -4.03
C VAL A 17 0.01 1.33 -4.49
N PHE A 18 -1.00 0.89 -5.25
CA PHE A 18 -1.07 -0.45 -5.81
C PHE A 18 0.07 -0.73 -6.80
N GLU A 19 0.36 0.19 -7.73
CA GLU A 19 1.50 0.05 -8.64
C GLU A 19 2.84 -0.03 -7.90
N LEU A 20 3.04 0.80 -6.86
CA LEU A 20 4.25 0.78 -6.04
C LEU A 20 4.39 -0.53 -5.28
N ALA A 21 3.29 -1.05 -4.73
CA ALA A 21 3.27 -2.32 -4.03
C ALA A 21 3.58 -3.50 -4.97
N MET A 22 2.99 -3.53 -6.18
CA MET A 22 3.23 -4.59 -7.18
C MET A 22 4.64 -4.57 -7.79
N LYS A 23 5.36 -3.44 -7.71
CA LYS A 23 6.78 -3.36 -8.09
C LYS A 23 7.72 -3.97 -7.05
N ARG A 24 7.26 -4.19 -5.82
CA ARG A 24 8.04 -4.87 -4.78
C ARG A 24 7.97 -6.38 -5.04
N CYS A 25 9.07 -7.08 -4.75
CA CYS A 25 9.27 -8.50 -5.08
C CYS A 25 8.05 -9.37 -4.72
N ALA A 26 7.79 -10.42 -5.50
CA ALA A 26 6.59 -11.26 -5.41
C ALA A 26 6.40 -11.98 -4.06
N ASP A 27 7.36 -11.93 -3.15
CA ASP A 27 7.21 -12.48 -1.80
C ASP A 27 6.47 -11.51 -0.83
N HIS A 28 6.22 -10.26 -1.24
CA HIS A 28 5.63 -9.19 -0.41
C HIS A 28 4.14 -8.92 -0.66
N ILE A 29 3.45 -9.81 -1.36
CA ILE A 29 2.03 -9.66 -1.77
C ILE A 29 1.05 -9.48 -0.59
N TYR A 30 1.49 -9.77 0.64
CA TYR A 30 0.71 -9.68 1.87
C TYR A 30 1.24 -8.62 2.85
N ASP A 31 2.17 -7.76 2.43
CA ASP A 31 2.70 -6.74 3.31
C ASP A 31 1.67 -5.62 3.58
N ASP A 32 1.75 -5.11 4.80
CA ASP A 32 1.07 -3.89 5.21
C ASP A 32 1.87 -2.68 4.74
N ILE A 33 1.16 -1.70 4.21
CA ILE A 33 1.69 -0.43 3.74
C ILE A 33 1.46 0.59 4.85
N ILE A 34 2.54 1.25 5.28
CA ILE A 34 2.47 2.32 6.26
C ILE A 34 1.95 3.58 5.58
N VAL A 35 0.93 4.20 6.17
CA VAL A 35 0.37 5.48 5.71
C VAL A 35 0.83 6.56 6.67
N THR A 36 1.46 7.61 6.15
CA THR A 36 1.85 8.80 6.90
C THR A 36 1.04 10.01 6.47
N LYS A 37 0.86 10.99 7.34
CA LYS A 37 0.27 12.29 7.03
C LYS A 37 1.11 13.37 7.69
N ASN A 38 1.68 14.26 6.89
CA ASN A 38 2.66 15.24 7.37
C ASN A 38 3.81 14.55 8.13
N GLU A 39 4.34 13.45 7.56
CA GLU A 39 5.43 12.63 8.12
C GLU A 39 5.10 11.90 9.44
N VAL A 40 3.89 12.03 9.96
CA VAL A 40 3.43 11.32 11.16
C VAL A 40 2.66 10.04 10.76
N TYR A 41 2.91 8.94 11.45
CA TYR A 41 2.15 7.70 11.29
C TYR A 41 0.64 7.96 11.41
N HIS A 42 -0.10 7.53 10.40
CA HIS A 42 -1.56 7.70 10.33
C HIS A 42 -2.30 6.36 10.42
N GLY A 43 -1.72 5.30 9.86
CA GLY A 43 -2.31 3.97 9.88
C GLY A 43 -1.58 3.00 8.96
N VAL A 44 -2.20 1.84 8.75
CA VAL A 44 -1.72 0.84 7.79
C VAL A 44 -2.86 0.41 6.87
N VAL A 45 -2.50 -0.02 5.66
CA VAL A 45 -3.42 -0.65 4.72
C VAL A 45 -2.77 -1.88 4.12
N SER A 46 -3.48 -2.99 4.05
CA SER A 46 -2.96 -4.20 3.41
C SER A 46 -3.12 -4.12 1.88
N ILE A 47 -2.21 -4.75 1.14
CA ILE A 47 -2.35 -4.89 -0.33
C ILE A 47 -3.68 -5.59 -0.67
N LYS A 48 -4.10 -6.56 0.14
CA LYS A 48 -5.39 -7.25 0.00
C LYS A 48 -6.57 -6.28 0.05
N ASP A 49 -6.54 -5.30 0.96
CA ASP A 49 -7.60 -4.29 1.06
C ASP A 49 -7.62 -3.38 -0.16
N LEU A 50 -6.44 -3.00 -0.68
CA LEU A 50 -6.34 -2.21 -1.92
C LEU A 50 -6.92 -2.94 -3.13
N VAL A 51 -6.61 -4.24 -3.28
CA VAL A 51 -7.18 -5.08 -4.34
C VAL A 51 -8.69 -5.23 -4.19
N SER A 52 -9.17 -5.54 -2.99
CA SER A 52 -10.60 -5.78 -2.74
C SER A 52 -11.48 -4.54 -2.94
N ARG A 53 -10.93 -3.35 -2.68
CA ARG A 53 -11.60 -2.05 -2.89
C ARG A 53 -11.48 -1.56 -4.33
N SER A 54 -10.52 -2.08 -5.09
CA SER A 54 -10.40 -1.87 -6.53
C SER A 54 -11.38 -2.78 -7.28
N ARG A 55 -12.68 -2.60 -7.05
CA ARG A 55 -13.69 -3.13 -7.98
C ARG A 55 -13.60 -2.31 -9.27
N VAL A 56 -12.71 -2.73 -10.16
CA VAL A 56 -12.85 -2.46 -11.59
C VAL A 56 -14.12 -3.19 -12.01
N VAL A 57 -15.17 -2.43 -12.27
CA VAL A 57 -16.30 -2.93 -13.04
C VAL A 57 -15.76 -3.11 -14.45
N LEU A 58 -15.55 -4.36 -14.87
CA LEU A 58 -15.33 -4.72 -16.26
C LEU A 58 -16.58 -4.39 -17.09
#